data_AF-A0A9D6SGZ0-F1
#
_entry.id   AF-A0A9D6SGZ0-F1
#
_cell.length_a   1.000
_cell.length_b   1.000
_cell.length_c   1.000
_cell.angle_alpha   90.00
_cell.angle_beta   90.00
_cell.angle_gamma   90.00
#
_symmetry.space_group_name_H-M   'P 1'
#
loop_
_entity.id
_entity.type
_entity.pdbx_description
1 polymer ?
#
loop_
_entity_poly.entity_id
_entity_poly.type
_entity_poly.pdbx_seq_one_letter_code
_entity_poly.pdbx_strand_id
1 'polypeptide(L)'
;MRDFKRPLGWLRLSAWGPMLGGLVFLGIVCSLPSRGESPQTIEAIPRTWGDAALRTLEVPLVNAAASPIHLSSDDYYRIPVRTIYKSYPVFHPDNEPRGYVDWLKRQEPQVAVDFSQLKGKGDWIRAGELVFDAPITFDSQMFINQEDVRNPTWYKELDIPAAGDGVVPFVSYVIREKGKVELGSDSCATCHARVLPDGTVVKGAQVICLTIVPRPTQSKDNCREGPIPHNC
;
A
#
# COMPACT_ATOMS: atom_id res chain seq x y z
N MET A 1 19.05 -26.95 -10.90
CA MET A 1 18.53 -25.96 -11.88
C MET A 1 17.14 -26.41 -12.28
N ARG A 2 16.09 -25.70 -11.83
CA ARG A 2 14.73 -25.88 -12.34
C ARG A 2 14.25 -24.52 -12.81
N ASP A 3 13.88 -24.47 -14.09
CA ASP A 3 13.40 -23.31 -14.81
C ASP A 3 12.12 -22.73 -14.18
N PHE A 4 12.14 -21.42 -13.93
CA PHE A 4 10.95 -20.66 -13.55
C PHE A 4 10.24 -20.20 -14.84
N LYS A 5 9.45 -21.11 -15.44
CA LYS A 5 8.51 -20.74 -16.52
C LYS A 5 7.20 -20.22 -15.91
N ARG A 6 6.85 -18.98 -16.28
CA ARG A 6 5.55 -18.32 -16.07
C ARG A 6 4.40 -19.19 -16.60
N PRO A 7 3.20 -19.18 -15.99
CA PRO A 7 1.99 -19.61 -16.70
C PRO A 7 1.31 -18.40 -17.36
N LEU A 8 1.33 -18.41 -18.69
CA LEU A 8 0.32 -17.76 -19.53
C LEU A 8 -1.02 -18.51 -19.37
N GLY A 9 -2.12 -17.76 -19.42
CA GLY A 9 -3.34 -18.19 -20.10
C GLY A 9 -4.32 -19.05 -19.30
N TRP A 10 -5.39 -18.43 -18.81
CA TRP A 10 -6.65 -19.11 -18.54
C TRP A 10 -7.76 -18.47 -19.38
N LEU A 11 -7.83 -18.89 -20.64
CA LEU A 11 -9.05 -18.86 -21.44
C LEU A 11 -9.64 -20.27 -21.36
N ARG A 12 -10.69 -20.46 -20.56
CA ARG A 12 -11.57 -21.63 -20.68
C ARG A 12 -12.84 -21.21 -21.39
N LEU A 13 -12.85 -21.48 -22.68
CA LEU A 13 -14.07 -21.76 -23.44
C LEU A 13 -14.69 -23.03 -22.85
N SER A 14 -15.93 -22.93 -22.37
CA SER A 14 -16.77 -24.09 -22.13
C SER A 14 -18.03 -23.94 -22.97
N ALA A 15 -18.14 -24.84 -23.94
CA ALA A 15 -19.25 -24.99 -24.87
C ALA A 15 -20.29 -25.92 -24.25
N TRP A 16 -21.54 -25.46 -24.13
CA TRP A 16 -22.72 -26.31 -23.95
C TRP A 16 -23.82 -25.79 -24.88
N GLY A 17 -24.32 -26.67 -25.74
CA GLY A 17 -25.38 -26.43 -26.70
C GLY A 17 -26.79 -26.44 -26.08
N PRO A 18 -27.83 -26.23 -26.91
CA PRO A 18 -29.07 -25.56 -26.52
C PRO A 18 -30.17 -26.53 -26.08
N MET A 19 -31.02 -26.08 -25.16
CA MET A 19 -32.37 -26.63 -25.00
C MET A 19 -33.41 -25.50 -25.09
N LEU A 20 -34.29 -25.68 -26.08
CA LEU A 20 -35.48 -24.88 -26.35
C LEU A 20 -36.47 -24.93 -25.18
N GLY A 21 -37.00 -23.76 -24.81
CA GLY A 21 -38.12 -23.63 -23.89
C GLY A 21 -38.62 -22.19 -23.91
N GLY A 22 -39.58 -21.92 -24.78
CA GLY A 22 -40.08 -20.57 -25.04
C GLY A 22 -40.80 -19.94 -23.85
N LEU A 23 -40.60 -18.63 -23.70
CA LEU A 23 -41.53 -17.67 -23.10
C LEU A 23 -41.07 -16.29 -23.58
N VAL A 24 -41.73 -15.77 -24.61
CA VAL A 24 -41.54 -14.40 -25.09
C VAL A 24 -42.20 -13.47 -24.08
N PHE A 25 -41.46 -13.07 -23.05
CA PHE A 25 -41.77 -11.86 -22.29
C PHE A 25 -41.18 -10.66 -23.06
N LEU A 26 -42.05 -9.85 -23.66
CA LEU A 26 -41.72 -8.49 -24.08
C LEU A 26 -41.54 -7.63 -22.80
N GLY A 27 -40.43 -7.87 -22.11
CA GLY A 27 -39.93 -6.97 -21.07
C GLY A 27 -39.21 -5.82 -21.76
N ILE A 28 -39.77 -4.62 -21.68
CA ILE A 28 -39.07 -3.39 -22.00
C ILE A 28 -37.92 -3.29 -20.99
N VAL A 29 -36.75 -3.80 -21.35
CA VAL A 29 -35.50 -3.52 -20.64
C VAL A 29 -35.18 -2.07 -20.97
N CYS A 30 -35.52 -1.16 -20.06
CA CYS A 30 -34.94 0.17 -20.01
C CYS A 30 -33.43 0.01 -19.78
N SER A 31 -32.69 -0.20 -20.87
CA SER A 31 -31.25 -0.01 -20.91
C SER A 31 -30.99 1.47 -20.69
N LEU A 32 -30.96 1.90 -19.42
CA LEU A 32 -30.33 3.16 -19.06
C LEU A 32 -28.91 3.09 -19.61
N PRO A 33 -28.50 3.99 -20.51
CA PRO A 33 -27.11 4.07 -20.89
C PRO A 33 -26.33 4.31 -19.59
N SER A 34 -25.54 3.32 -19.18
CA SER A 34 -24.40 3.55 -18.32
C SER A 34 -23.67 4.73 -18.95
N ARG A 35 -23.72 5.90 -18.30
CA ARG A 35 -22.79 6.98 -18.57
C ARG A 35 -21.44 6.41 -18.19
N GLY A 36 -20.78 5.74 -19.14
CA GLY A 36 -19.36 5.48 -19.07
C GLY A 36 -18.73 6.82 -18.76
N GLU A 37 -18.08 6.91 -17.60
CA GLU A 37 -17.36 8.09 -17.16
C GLU A 37 -16.46 8.50 -18.33
N SER A 38 -16.79 9.62 -18.99
CA SER A 38 -16.00 10.10 -20.12
C SER A 38 -14.56 10.20 -19.64
N PRO A 39 -13.56 9.78 -20.43
CA PRO A 39 -12.17 9.88 -20.03
C PRO A 39 -11.89 11.34 -19.67
N GLN A 40 -11.80 11.65 -18.39
CA GLN A 40 -11.39 12.98 -17.95
C GLN A 40 -9.90 13.06 -18.27
N THR A 41 -9.60 13.68 -19.40
CA THR A 41 -8.25 14.15 -19.70
C THR A 41 -7.91 15.18 -18.65
N ILE A 42 -6.93 14.87 -17.79
CA ILE A 42 -6.35 15.85 -16.88
C ILE A 42 -5.58 16.84 -17.75
N GLU A 43 -6.24 17.95 -18.09
CA GLU A 43 -5.78 18.92 -19.07
C GLU A 43 -4.53 19.69 -18.58
N ALA A 44 -4.36 19.81 -17.26
CA ALA A 44 -3.13 20.22 -16.60
C ALA A 44 -3.10 19.72 -15.15
N ILE A 45 -1.94 19.24 -14.67
CA ILE A 45 -1.75 18.91 -13.24
C ILE A 45 -1.70 20.23 -12.46
N PRO A 46 -2.61 20.48 -11.50
CA PRO A 46 -2.62 21.72 -10.75
C PRO A 46 -1.37 21.84 -9.88
N ARG A 47 -0.87 23.07 -9.70
CA ARG A 47 0.19 23.33 -8.71
C ARG A 47 -0.40 23.25 -7.30
N THR A 48 0.00 22.22 -6.55
CA THR A 48 -0.39 22.04 -5.15
C THR A 48 0.19 23.10 -4.21
N TRP A 49 1.38 23.65 -4.51
CA TRP A 49 2.09 24.59 -3.64
C TRP A 49 2.20 25.98 -4.28
N GLY A 50 1.15 26.80 -4.13
CA GLY A 50 1.10 28.17 -4.65
C GLY A 50 1.06 29.21 -3.53
N ASP A 51 1.87 30.27 -3.62
CA ASP A 51 2.01 31.28 -2.56
C ASP A 51 0.67 31.91 -2.16
N ALA A 52 -0.20 32.20 -3.13
CA ALA A 52 -1.53 32.75 -2.88
C ALA A 52 -2.43 31.75 -2.13
N ALA A 53 -2.37 30.46 -2.48
CA ALA A 53 -3.15 29.43 -1.82
C ALA A 53 -2.65 29.16 -0.39
N LEU A 54 -1.33 29.14 -0.18
CA LEU A 54 -0.73 28.92 1.14
C LEU A 54 -1.14 30.01 2.14
N ARG A 55 -1.20 31.27 1.71
CA ARG A 55 -1.69 32.39 2.55
C ARG A 55 -3.12 32.20 3.05
N THR A 56 -3.91 31.33 2.41
CA THR A 56 -5.29 31.02 2.83
C THR A 56 -5.39 29.80 3.74
N LEU A 57 -4.30 29.03 3.94
CA LEU A 57 -4.29 27.86 4.83
C LEU A 57 -4.04 28.25 6.31
N GLU A 58 -3.51 29.45 6.56
CA GLU A 58 -3.24 29.91 7.91
C GLU A 58 -4.51 30.45 8.58
N VAL A 59 -4.81 29.93 9.77
CA VAL A 59 -5.69 30.63 10.71
C VAL A 59 -4.89 31.77 11.37
N PRO A 60 -5.49 32.94 11.65
CA PRO A 60 -4.78 34.02 12.31
C PRO A 60 -4.18 33.55 13.64
N LEU A 61 -2.86 33.69 13.80
CA LEU A 61 -2.20 33.38 15.06
C LEU A 61 -2.42 34.50 16.08
N VAL A 62 -2.37 34.12 17.37
CA VAL A 62 -2.47 35.06 18.51
C VAL A 62 -1.39 36.15 18.43
N ASN A 63 -0.21 35.82 17.88
CA ASN A 63 0.84 36.79 17.57
C ASN A 63 1.26 36.66 16.10
N ALA A 64 0.81 37.60 15.26
CA ALA A 64 1.14 37.63 13.84
C ALA A 64 2.65 37.76 13.55
N ALA A 65 3.44 38.32 14.47
CA ALA A 65 4.90 38.39 14.32
C ALA A 65 5.58 37.01 14.43
N ALA A 66 4.87 35.99 14.92
CA ALA A 66 5.35 34.62 15.04
C ALA A 66 4.75 33.68 13.97
N SER A 67 4.15 34.22 12.90
CA SER A 67 3.63 33.40 11.81
C SER A 67 4.74 32.59 11.12
N PRO A 68 4.50 31.29 10.85
CA PRO A 68 5.38 30.49 10.02
C PRO A 68 5.65 31.16 8.68
N ILE A 69 6.90 31.10 8.23
CA ILE A 69 7.24 31.48 6.86
C ILE A 69 7.27 30.19 6.04
N HIS A 70 6.30 30.03 5.16
CA HIS A 70 6.27 28.92 4.21
C HIS A 70 7.38 29.03 3.17
N LEU A 71 7.86 27.88 2.67
CA LEU A 71 8.70 27.85 1.48
C LEU A 71 7.96 28.51 0.31
N SER A 72 8.66 29.32 -0.49
CA SER A 72 8.08 29.88 -1.70
C SER A 72 7.71 28.77 -2.70
N SER A 73 6.76 29.04 -3.61
CA SER A 73 6.45 28.14 -4.72
C SER A 73 7.69 27.75 -5.52
N ASP A 74 8.54 28.73 -5.82
CA ASP A 74 9.75 28.48 -6.62
C ASP A 74 10.77 27.60 -5.88
N ASP A 75 10.91 27.76 -4.56
CA ASP A 75 11.78 26.90 -3.77
C ASP A 75 11.23 25.49 -3.64
N TYR A 76 9.92 25.35 -3.40
CA TYR A 76 9.25 24.04 -3.33
C TYR A 76 9.43 23.25 -4.63
N TYR A 77 9.18 23.87 -5.78
CA TYR A 77 9.31 23.21 -7.08
C TYR A 77 10.77 23.02 -7.55
N ARG A 78 11.75 23.54 -6.83
CA ARG A 78 13.18 23.24 -7.04
C ARG A 78 13.62 21.94 -6.36
N ILE A 79 12.83 21.44 -5.41
CA ILE A 79 13.11 20.16 -4.74
C ILE A 79 13.07 19.05 -5.81
N PRO A 80 14.13 18.23 -5.94
CA PRO A 80 14.16 17.17 -6.94
C PRO A 80 13.07 16.14 -6.66
N VAL A 81 12.41 15.68 -7.73
CA VAL A 81 11.44 14.59 -7.63
C VAL A 81 12.15 13.33 -7.14
N ARG A 82 11.57 12.71 -6.11
CA ARG A 82 12.11 11.48 -5.55
C ARG A 82 11.94 10.32 -6.54
N THR A 83 13.04 9.65 -6.87
CA THR A 83 12.99 8.41 -7.64
C THR A 83 12.38 7.30 -6.79
N ILE A 84 11.30 6.70 -7.30
CA ILE A 84 10.71 5.50 -6.70
C ILE A 84 11.30 4.29 -7.41
N TYR A 85 12.07 3.50 -6.67
CA TYR A 85 12.63 2.25 -7.17
C TYR A 85 11.64 1.10 -7.02
N LYS A 86 11.78 0.09 -7.86
CA LYS A 86 11.02 -1.15 -7.78
C LYS A 86 11.25 -1.81 -6.42
N SER A 87 10.15 -2.06 -5.73
CA SER A 87 10.14 -2.74 -4.45
C SER A 87 9.82 -4.22 -4.61
N TYR A 88 10.31 -5.01 -3.67
CA TYR A 88 10.21 -6.46 -3.64
C TYR A 88 9.68 -6.90 -2.27
N PRO A 89 8.80 -7.91 -2.20
CA PRO A 89 8.21 -8.32 -0.93
C PRO A 89 9.25 -8.80 0.07
N VAL A 90 9.06 -8.43 1.35
CA VAL A 90 9.69 -9.13 2.47
C VAL A 90 8.75 -10.27 2.85
N PHE A 91 9.27 -11.48 2.96
CA PHE A 91 8.50 -12.63 3.41
C PHE A 91 8.82 -12.95 4.87
N HIS A 92 7.83 -13.49 5.58
CA HIS A 92 8.08 -14.24 6.79
C HIS A 92 9.13 -15.34 6.50
N PRO A 93 10.10 -15.61 7.40
CA PRO A 93 11.18 -16.56 7.14
C PRO A 93 10.72 -17.95 6.68
N ASP A 94 9.58 -18.42 7.19
CA ASP A 94 8.99 -19.72 6.83
C ASP A 94 8.36 -19.75 5.43
N ASN A 95 8.10 -18.58 4.84
CA ASN A 95 7.45 -18.42 3.54
C ASN A 95 8.42 -17.92 2.45
N GLU A 96 9.64 -17.52 2.82
CA GLU A 96 10.60 -16.98 1.86
C GLU A 96 10.96 -18.03 0.79
N PRO A 97 10.80 -17.71 -0.51
CA PRO A 97 11.22 -18.60 -1.57
C PRO A 97 12.73 -18.90 -1.49
N ARG A 98 13.10 -20.16 -1.69
CA ARG A 98 14.50 -20.59 -1.59
C ARG A 98 15.39 -19.79 -2.56
N GLY A 99 16.43 -19.15 -2.00
CA GLY A 99 17.41 -18.36 -2.75
C GLY A 99 16.90 -16.99 -3.20
N TYR A 100 15.78 -16.52 -2.65
CA TYR A 100 15.16 -15.25 -3.01
C TYR A 100 16.09 -14.05 -2.78
N VAL A 101 16.70 -13.92 -1.60
CA VAL A 101 17.63 -12.82 -1.31
C VAL A 101 18.85 -12.84 -2.23
N ASP A 102 19.40 -14.02 -2.54
CA ASP A 102 20.52 -14.12 -3.46
C ASP A 102 20.11 -13.76 -4.90
N TRP A 103 18.86 -14.05 -5.28
CA TRP A 103 18.29 -13.57 -6.54
C TRP A 103 18.12 -12.05 -6.56
N LEU A 104 17.69 -11.44 -5.45
CA LEU A 104 17.59 -9.97 -5.30
C LEU A 104 18.95 -9.28 -5.52
N LYS A 105 20.03 -9.82 -4.95
CA LYS A 105 21.40 -9.31 -5.16
C LYS A 105 21.82 -9.26 -6.64
N ARG A 106 21.21 -10.08 -7.51
CA ARG A 106 21.51 -10.10 -8.95
C ARG A 106 20.67 -9.13 -9.78
N GLN A 107 19.66 -8.51 -9.20
CA GLN A 107 18.79 -7.59 -9.93
C GLN A 107 19.48 -6.25 -10.16
N GLU A 108 19.17 -5.63 -11.29
CA GLU A 108 19.54 -4.24 -11.55
C GLU A 108 18.53 -3.29 -10.88
N PRO A 109 18.98 -2.11 -10.42
CA PRO A 109 18.10 -1.04 -10.01
C PRO A 109 17.11 -0.68 -11.12
N GLN A 110 15.83 -0.59 -10.78
CA GLN A 110 14.76 -0.27 -11.72
C GLN A 110 13.89 0.83 -11.15
N VAL A 111 13.60 1.85 -11.96
CA VAL A 111 12.61 2.89 -11.62
C VAL A 111 11.21 2.29 -11.79
N ALA A 112 10.37 2.41 -10.76
CA ALA A 112 9.04 1.80 -10.73
C ALA A 112 8.01 2.60 -11.54
N VAL A 113 8.17 3.92 -11.62
CA VAL A 113 7.23 4.82 -12.28
C VAL A 113 7.94 6.05 -12.83
N ASP A 114 7.58 6.43 -14.07
CA ASP A 114 7.90 7.72 -14.65
C ASP A 114 6.62 8.57 -14.69
N PHE A 115 6.54 9.57 -13.82
CA PHE A 115 5.36 10.42 -13.68
C PHE A 115 5.06 11.26 -14.93
N SER A 116 6.04 11.49 -15.81
CA SER A 116 5.84 12.24 -17.07
C SER A 116 4.99 11.49 -18.10
N GLN A 117 4.91 10.17 -17.95
CA GLN A 117 4.20 9.27 -18.87
C GLN A 117 2.75 8.99 -18.46
N LEU A 118 2.29 9.47 -17.31
CA LEU A 118 0.91 9.25 -16.83
C LEU A 118 -0.07 10.11 -17.63
N LYS A 119 -1.10 9.51 -18.23
CA LYS A 119 -2.06 10.22 -19.10
C LYS A 119 -3.49 10.12 -18.60
N GLY A 120 -3.88 8.98 -18.03
CA GLY A 120 -5.26 8.72 -17.62
C GLY A 120 -5.44 8.52 -16.11
N LYS A 121 -6.68 8.66 -15.64
CA LYS A 121 -7.10 8.35 -14.26
C LYS A 121 -6.56 7.00 -13.77
N GLY A 122 -6.60 5.97 -14.62
CA GLY A 122 -6.09 4.64 -14.27
C GLY A 122 -4.57 4.62 -14.03
N ASP A 123 -3.79 5.39 -14.79
CA ASP A 123 -2.34 5.50 -14.59
C ASP A 123 -2.04 6.20 -13.27
N TRP A 124 -2.77 7.28 -12.97
CA TRP A 124 -2.68 8.01 -11.71
C TRP A 124 -3.06 7.16 -10.50
N ILE A 125 -4.10 6.34 -10.60
CA ILE A 125 -4.50 5.42 -9.52
C ILE A 125 -3.37 4.42 -9.24
N ARG A 126 -2.82 3.79 -10.30
CA ARG A 126 -1.71 2.82 -10.13
C ARG A 126 -0.44 3.48 -9.60
N ALA A 127 -0.11 4.68 -10.08
CA ALA A 127 1.02 5.45 -9.58
C ALA A 127 0.84 5.87 -8.12
N GLY A 128 -0.39 6.26 -7.73
CA GLY A 128 -0.72 6.58 -6.34
C GLY A 128 -0.57 5.38 -5.41
N GLU A 129 -0.98 4.19 -5.85
CA GLU A 129 -0.75 2.96 -5.10
C GLU A 129 0.76 2.67 -4.94
N LEU A 130 1.57 2.85 -5.99
CA LEU A 130 3.03 2.72 -5.89
C LEU A 130 3.64 3.72 -4.90
N VAL A 131 3.18 4.98 -4.90
CA VAL A 131 3.61 6.01 -3.95
C VAL A 131 3.26 5.61 -2.52
N PHE A 132 2.08 5.04 -2.31
CA PHE A 132 1.62 4.59 -0.99
C PHE A 132 2.53 3.49 -0.40
N ASP A 133 2.99 2.57 -1.25
CA ASP A 133 3.85 1.46 -0.84
C ASP A 133 5.35 1.82 -0.84
N ALA A 134 5.75 2.90 -1.52
CA ALA A 134 7.15 3.24 -1.75
C ALA A 134 7.87 3.64 -0.45
N PRO A 135 8.96 2.96 -0.08
CA PRO A 135 9.73 3.33 1.10
C PRO A 135 10.50 4.63 0.90
N ILE A 136 10.63 5.39 1.98
CA ILE A 136 11.35 6.66 2.01
C ILE A 136 12.60 6.65 2.89
N THR A 137 12.82 5.56 3.62
CA THR A 137 14.07 5.29 4.34
C THR A 137 14.57 3.91 3.95
N PHE A 138 15.90 3.74 3.98
CA PHE A 138 16.57 2.52 3.55
C PHE A 138 17.61 2.15 4.60
N ASP A 139 17.62 0.89 5.03
CA ASP A 139 18.48 0.35 6.08
C ASP A 139 18.39 1.16 7.40
N SER A 140 17.20 1.71 7.69
CA SER A 140 16.93 2.49 8.90
C SER A 140 16.88 1.59 10.14
N GLN A 141 17.39 2.09 11.25
CA GLN A 141 17.31 1.43 12.56
C GLN A 141 16.12 1.92 13.41
N MET A 142 15.24 2.77 12.87
CA MET A 142 14.23 3.47 13.68
C MET A 142 13.06 2.57 14.11
N PHE A 143 12.54 1.70 13.24
CA PHE A 143 11.33 0.90 13.52
C PHE A 143 11.49 -0.59 13.24
N ILE A 144 11.98 -0.94 12.05
CA ILE A 144 12.19 -2.32 11.60
C ILE A 144 13.51 -2.30 10.83
N ASN A 145 14.46 -3.13 11.25
CA ASN A 145 15.76 -3.25 10.61
C ASN A 145 15.90 -4.58 9.85
N GLN A 146 16.99 -4.72 9.10
CA GLN A 146 17.24 -5.90 8.28
C GLN A 146 17.42 -7.18 9.10
N GLU A 147 17.94 -7.10 10.32
CA GLU A 147 18.13 -8.28 11.18
C GLU A 147 16.78 -8.78 11.71
N ASP A 148 15.88 -7.87 12.06
CA ASP A 148 14.53 -8.17 12.54
C ASP A 148 13.76 -9.04 11.55
N VAL A 149 13.69 -8.61 10.28
CA VAL A 149 12.89 -9.31 9.25
C VAL A 149 13.46 -10.68 8.88
N ARG A 150 14.72 -10.95 9.24
CA ARG A 150 15.39 -12.25 9.05
C ARG A 150 15.32 -13.14 10.29
N ASN A 151 14.91 -12.60 11.44
CA ASN A 151 14.89 -13.29 12.71
C ASN A 151 13.49 -13.87 13.00
N PRO A 152 13.30 -15.19 12.97
CA PRO A 152 11.99 -15.81 13.25
C PRO A 152 11.47 -15.50 14.66
N THR A 153 12.37 -15.23 15.62
CA THR A 153 11.98 -14.88 16.99
C THR A 153 11.28 -13.52 17.05
N TRP A 154 11.70 -12.56 16.22
CA TRP A 154 11.08 -11.22 16.16
C TRP A 154 9.59 -11.30 15.79
N TYR A 155 9.25 -12.11 14.78
CA TYR A 155 7.88 -12.37 14.37
C TYR A 155 7.05 -13.00 15.50
N LYS A 156 7.64 -13.97 16.21
CA LYS A 156 6.95 -14.68 17.29
C LYS A 156 6.70 -13.80 18.51
N GLU A 157 7.69 -13.01 18.91
CA GLU A 157 7.61 -12.20 20.14
C GLU A 157 6.72 -10.97 19.97
N LEU A 158 6.73 -10.35 18.79
CA LEU A 158 5.94 -9.15 18.50
C LEU A 158 4.65 -9.43 17.73
N ASP A 159 4.34 -10.71 17.46
CA ASP A 159 3.17 -11.16 16.69
C ASP A 159 3.03 -10.39 15.36
N ILE A 160 4.17 -10.21 14.67
CA ILE A 160 4.23 -9.42 13.43
C ILE A 160 3.38 -10.12 12.37
N PRO A 161 2.32 -9.48 11.87
CA PRO A 161 1.42 -10.16 10.97
C PRO A 161 1.98 -10.21 9.55
N ALA A 162 1.81 -11.36 8.91
CA ALA A 162 2.08 -11.58 7.50
C ALA A 162 0.77 -11.89 6.77
N ALA A 163 0.68 -11.46 5.51
CA ALA A 163 -0.42 -11.78 4.63
C ALA A 163 -0.52 -13.30 4.38
N GLY A 164 -1.62 -13.76 3.78
CA GLY A 164 -1.86 -15.19 3.53
C GLY A 164 -0.81 -15.85 2.63
N ASP A 165 -0.08 -15.06 1.83
CA ASP A 165 1.05 -15.51 1.00
C ASP A 165 2.42 -15.41 1.71
N GLY A 166 2.42 -14.99 2.98
CA GLY A 166 3.59 -14.81 3.82
C GLY A 166 4.30 -13.46 3.65
N VAL A 167 3.75 -12.52 2.87
CA VAL A 167 4.34 -11.19 2.71
C VAL A 167 4.10 -10.33 3.96
N VAL A 168 5.12 -9.63 4.42
CA VAL A 168 5.05 -8.62 5.47
C VAL A 168 4.80 -7.26 4.80
N PRO A 169 3.58 -6.69 4.86
CA PRO A 169 3.21 -5.56 4.00
C PRO A 169 3.78 -4.20 4.46
N PHE A 170 4.48 -4.17 5.60
CA PHE A 170 4.94 -2.92 6.22
C PHE A 170 6.32 -2.47 5.74
N VAL A 171 7.07 -3.37 5.11
CA VAL A 171 8.44 -3.16 4.64
C VAL A 171 8.64 -3.86 3.31
N SER A 172 9.63 -3.43 2.55
CA SER A 172 9.96 -4.04 1.26
C SER A 172 11.47 -4.04 1.03
N TYR A 173 11.98 -4.99 0.25
CA TYR A 173 13.34 -4.90 -0.25
C TYR A 173 13.40 -3.97 -1.45
N VAL A 174 14.46 -3.19 -1.55
CA VAL A 174 14.71 -2.28 -2.68
C VAL A 174 16.14 -2.43 -3.17
N ILE A 175 16.31 -2.39 -4.49
CA ILE A 175 17.62 -2.43 -5.15
C ILE A 175 17.87 -1.07 -5.78
N ARG A 176 18.66 -0.23 -5.11
CA ARG A 176 19.13 1.06 -5.65
C ARG A 176 20.53 0.98 -6.24
N GLU A 177 21.29 -0.04 -5.82
CA GLU A 177 22.60 -0.38 -6.33
C GLU A 177 22.67 -1.90 -6.56
N LYS A 178 23.23 -2.33 -7.70
CA LYS A 178 23.36 -3.76 -8.01
C LYS A 178 24.20 -4.46 -6.94
N GLY A 179 23.74 -5.62 -6.47
CA GLY A 179 24.43 -6.36 -5.41
C GLY A 179 24.05 -5.95 -3.99
N LYS A 180 23.43 -4.77 -3.81
CA LYS A 180 22.97 -4.28 -2.51
C LYS A 180 21.46 -4.48 -2.36
N VAL A 181 21.07 -5.35 -1.43
CA VAL A 181 19.67 -5.52 -1.03
C VAL A 181 19.43 -4.69 0.20
N GLU A 182 18.66 -3.62 0.05
CA GLU A 182 18.35 -2.69 1.14
C GLU A 182 16.95 -3.00 1.68
N LEU A 183 16.75 -2.85 2.99
CA LEU A 183 15.41 -2.87 3.58
C LEU A 183 14.82 -1.47 3.53
N GLY A 184 13.72 -1.31 2.80
CA GLY A 184 12.94 -0.08 2.73
C GLY A 184 11.83 -0.04 3.79
N SER A 185 11.70 1.10 4.45
CA SER A 185 10.65 1.39 5.44
C SER A 185 10.14 2.84 5.32
N ASP A 186 9.27 3.24 6.25
CA ASP A 186 8.57 4.53 6.33
C ASP A 186 7.69 4.87 5.13
N SER A 187 7.21 3.87 4.40
CA SER A 187 6.14 4.10 3.42
C SER A 187 4.83 4.42 4.11
N CYS A 188 3.83 4.93 3.37
CA CYS A 188 2.50 5.08 3.95
C CYS A 188 1.97 3.72 4.44
N ALA A 189 2.23 2.65 3.69
CA ALA A 189 1.85 1.29 4.03
C ALA A 189 2.51 0.76 5.32
N THR A 190 3.69 1.27 5.73
CA THR A 190 4.33 0.88 6.99
C THR A 190 3.40 1.09 8.19
N CYS A 191 2.64 2.18 8.21
CA CYS A 191 1.72 2.52 9.31
C CYS A 191 0.23 2.49 8.92
N HIS A 192 -0.08 2.47 7.62
CA HIS A 192 -1.45 2.51 7.10
C HIS A 192 -1.80 1.28 6.27
N ALA A 193 -1.27 0.11 6.62
CA ALA A 193 -1.76 -1.17 6.12
C ALA A 193 -2.20 -2.05 7.29
N ARG A 194 -3.16 -2.94 7.05
CA ARG A 194 -3.58 -3.93 8.05
C ARG A 194 -3.70 -5.30 7.41
N VAL A 195 -3.23 -6.31 8.12
CA VAL A 195 -3.51 -7.72 7.80
C VAL A 195 -4.71 -8.17 8.64
N LEU A 196 -5.71 -8.75 7.98
CA LEU A 196 -6.89 -9.35 8.62
C LEU A 196 -6.60 -10.79 9.08
N PRO A 197 -7.42 -11.38 9.97
CA PRO A 197 -7.21 -12.75 10.45
C PRO A 197 -7.20 -13.83 9.35
N ASP A 198 -7.79 -13.55 8.19
CA ASP A 198 -7.79 -14.43 7.01
C ASP A 198 -6.54 -14.25 6.12
N GLY A 199 -5.62 -13.36 6.50
CA GLY A 199 -4.42 -13.03 5.73
C GLY A 199 -4.61 -11.94 4.67
N THR A 200 -5.79 -11.34 4.55
CA THR A 200 -6.04 -10.25 3.58
C THR A 200 -5.35 -8.96 4.02
N VAL A 201 -4.69 -8.27 3.08
CA VAL A 201 -4.10 -6.93 3.31
C VAL A 201 -5.08 -5.83 2.91
N VAL A 202 -5.35 -4.91 3.83
CA VAL A 202 -6.17 -3.71 3.61
C VAL A 202 -5.27 -2.48 3.67
N LYS A 203 -5.08 -1.82 2.52
CA LYS A 203 -4.33 -0.54 2.42
C LYS A 203 -5.20 0.63 2.88
N GLY A 204 -4.57 1.64 3.49
CA GLY A 204 -5.23 2.80 4.07
C GLY A 204 -5.94 2.55 5.41
N ALA A 205 -5.98 1.31 5.88
CA ALA A 205 -6.48 0.98 7.21
C ALA A 205 -5.46 1.40 8.26
N GLN A 206 -5.93 1.87 9.42
CA GLN A 206 -5.05 2.04 10.58
C GLN A 206 -4.45 0.66 10.90
N VAL A 207 -3.12 0.58 11.05
CA VAL A 207 -2.53 -0.57 11.74
C VAL A 207 -3.29 -0.73 13.05
N ILE A 208 -3.64 -1.95 13.42
CA ILE A 208 -3.96 -2.18 14.82
C ILE A 208 -2.69 -1.76 15.55
N CYS A 209 -2.76 -0.63 16.25
CA CYS A 209 -1.84 -0.36 17.33
C CYS A 209 -1.78 -1.66 18.13
N LEU A 210 -0.59 -2.12 18.49
CA LEU A 210 -0.35 -3.26 19.39
C LEU A 210 -0.97 -3.06 20.79
N THR A 211 -2.17 -2.47 20.91
CA THR A 211 -3.11 -2.78 21.96
C THR A 211 -3.45 -4.26 21.81
N ILE A 212 -2.68 -5.07 22.53
CA ILE A 212 -3.14 -6.13 23.43
C ILE A 212 -4.67 -6.23 23.40
N VAL A 213 -5.22 -6.87 22.37
CA VAL A 213 -6.46 -7.60 22.55
C VAL A 213 -5.95 -8.96 22.98
N PRO A 214 -6.00 -9.30 24.28
CA PRO A 214 -5.68 -10.67 24.65
C PRO A 214 -6.60 -11.55 23.83
N ARG A 215 -5.99 -12.48 23.08
CA ARG A 215 -6.70 -13.56 22.40
C ARG A 215 -7.77 -14.04 23.40
N PRO A 216 -9.08 -13.93 23.12
CA PRO A 216 -10.05 -14.41 24.06
C PRO A 216 -9.83 -15.91 24.14
N THR A 217 -9.24 -16.36 25.24
CA THR A 217 -9.47 -17.71 25.71
C THR A 217 -10.98 -17.78 25.89
N GLN A 218 -11.65 -18.41 24.94
CA GLN A 218 -13.08 -18.65 25.03
C GLN A 218 -13.34 -19.56 26.23
N SER A 219 -13.49 -18.98 27.42
CA SER A 219 -14.44 -19.49 28.41
C SER A 219 -15.69 -18.63 28.29
N LYS A 220 -16.78 -19.26 27.85
CA LYS A 220 -18.06 -18.62 27.47
C LYS A 220 -18.87 -18.01 28.62
N ASP A 221 -18.29 -17.76 29.80
CA ASP A 221 -19.11 -17.66 31.01
C ASP A 221 -19.18 -16.29 31.69
N ASN A 222 -18.50 -15.24 31.24
CA ASN A 222 -18.51 -13.96 31.97
C ASN A 222 -18.82 -12.74 31.09
N CYS A 223 -20.08 -12.64 30.65
CA CYS A 223 -20.72 -11.35 30.38
C CYS A 223 -21.79 -11.10 31.45
N ARG A 224 -21.38 -10.57 32.60
CA ARG A 224 -22.28 -9.82 33.49
C ARG A 224 -21.85 -8.36 33.44
N GLU A 225 -22.75 -7.54 32.90
CA GLU A 225 -22.65 -6.08 32.87
C GLU A 225 -22.55 -5.54 34.30
N GLY A 226 -21.53 -4.73 34.55
CA GLY A 226 -21.38 -3.94 35.78
C GLY A 226 -21.02 -2.50 35.39
N PRO A 227 -21.58 -1.48 36.05
CA PRO A 227 -21.48 -0.10 35.61
C PRO A 227 -20.09 0.49 35.88
N ILE A 228 -19.61 1.27 34.91
CA ILE A 228 -18.37 2.04 34.93
C ILE A 228 -18.48 3.14 36.01
N PRO A 229 -17.55 3.26 36.97
CA PRO A 229 -17.46 4.45 37.79
C PRO A 229 -16.67 5.53 37.03
N HIS A 230 -17.31 6.68 36.83
CA HIS A 230 -16.63 7.95 36.57
C HIS A 230 -15.87 8.37 37.84
N ASN A 231 -14.61 8.79 37.71
CA ASN A 231 -14.08 9.94 38.46
C ASN A 231 -12.69 10.38 37.99
N CYS A 232 -12.61 11.71 37.79
CA CYS A 232 -11.47 12.64 37.81
C CYS A 232 -10.30 12.43 36.85
#